data_AF-A0A8T5M7Z9-F1
#
_entry.id   AF-A0A8T5M7Z9-F1
#
_cell.length_a   1.000
_cell.length_b   1.000
_cell.length_c   1.000
_cell.angle_alpha   90.00
_cell.angle_beta   90.00
_cell.angle_gamma   90.00
#
_symmetry.space_group_name_H-M   'P 1'
#
loop_
_entity.id
_entity.type
_entity.pdbx_description
1 polymer ?
#
loop_
_entity_poly.entity_id
_entity_poly.type
_entity_poly.pdbx_seq_one_letter_code
_entity_poly.pdbx_strand_id
1 'polypeptide(L)'
;MNKKGTIIHYIAFGLLIGIGVFLFATEEITGLAPDIKGQWQVDFLKDNFLEAEKEMLRTDVIVRNIGREVALDLAEKGGLKTFSCGKLKGVNYWNKGKTWCFTNEAVKKMVPELVSNELNKKITEHQFTNISFNGPYLTGKGIKKTIATENAKYFYDDSFAVNLGYSFEEYAQLELDAHKLVDLCNNQEELKSCLDRIKLSYWKYGSCDKEEFTLSGTGVPFCVVSPGLAYLGQGQDQKMTNYQLVLDFS
;
A
#
# COMPACT_ATOMS: atom_id res chain seq x y z
N MET A 1 63.12 -51.86 -28.91
CA MET A 1 62.42 -50.60 -28.55
C MET A 1 62.94 -50.08 -27.22
N ASN A 2 63.30 -48.80 -27.14
CA ASN A 2 63.79 -48.18 -25.90
C ASN A 2 62.62 -47.97 -24.93
N LYS A 3 62.66 -48.57 -23.73
CA LYS A 3 61.57 -48.52 -22.73
C LYS A 3 61.15 -47.08 -22.38
N LYS A 4 62.08 -46.12 -22.48
CA LYS A 4 61.79 -44.69 -22.26
C LYS A 4 60.93 -44.09 -23.37
N GLY A 5 61.11 -44.51 -24.61
CA GLY A 5 60.29 -44.06 -25.74
C GLY A 5 58.85 -44.55 -25.63
N THR A 6 58.65 -45.78 -25.16
CA THR A 6 57.31 -46.36 -24.98
C THR A 6 56.45 -45.60 -23.97
N ILE A 7 57.04 -45.12 -22.86
CA ILE A 7 56.33 -44.32 -21.85
C ILE A 7 55.83 -43.00 -22.42
N ILE A 8 56.67 -42.31 -23.22
CA ILE A 8 56.30 -41.05 -23.86
C ILE A 8 55.13 -41.25 -24.83
N HIS A 9 55.09 -42.37 -25.56
CA HIS A 9 53.98 -42.68 -26.47
C HIS A 9 52.66 -42.93 -25.72
N TYR A 10 52.69 -43.62 -24.58
CA TYR A 10 51.48 -43.83 -23.78
C TYR A 10 50.95 -42.54 -23.14
N ILE A 11 51.83 -41.64 -22.72
CA ILE A 11 51.44 -40.32 -22.21
C ILE A 11 50.78 -39.50 -23.34
N ALA A 12 51.39 -39.47 -24.52
CA ALA A 12 50.83 -38.77 -25.68
C ALA A 12 49.47 -39.36 -26.10
N PHE A 13 49.34 -40.69 -26.08
CA PHE A 13 48.09 -41.39 -26.40
C PHE A 13 46.99 -41.11 -25.36
N GLY A 14 47.33 -41.10 -24.08
CA GLY A 14 46.40 -40.72 -23.00
C GLY A 14 45.92 -39.28 -23.13
N LEU A 15 46.81 -38.36 -23.50
CA LEU A 15 46.47 -36.96 -23.80
C LEU A 15 45.52 -36.84 -24.99
N LEU A 16 45.77 -37.56 -26.09
CA LEU A 16 44.92 -37.56 -27.27
C LEU A 16 43.52 -38.13 -26.97
N ILE A 17 43.43 -39.21 -26.19
CA ILE A 17 42.14 -39.74 -25.74
C ILE A 17 41.42 -38.73 -24.84
N GLY A 18 42.12 -38.12 -23.89
CA GLY A 18 41.55 -37.12 -23.00
C GLY A 18 40.99 -35.91 -23.75
N ILE A 19 41.73 -35.41 -24.75
CA ILE A 19 41.27 -34.34 -25.65
C ILE A 19 40.07 -34.81 -26.48
N GLY A 20 40.10 -36.03 -27.04
CA GLY A 20 39.00 -36.58 -27.81
C GLY A 20 37.71 -36.70 -27.00
N VAL A 21 37.78 -37.21 -25.77
CA VAL A 21 36.63 -37.30 -24.84
C VAL A 21 36.13 -35.91 -24.46
N PHE A 22 37.04 -34.97 -24.17
CA PHE A 22 36.66 -33.59 -23.85
C PHE A 22 35.94 -32.93 -25.03
N LEU A 23 36.45 -33.06 -26.25
CA LEU A 23 35.82 -32.48 -27.44
C LEU A 23 34.46 -33.12 -27.73
N PHE A 24 34.36 -34.45 -27.64
CA PHE A 24 33.10 -35.18 -27.83
C PHE A 24 32.04 -34.77 -26.80
N ALA A 25 32.43 -34.71 -25.51
CA ALA A 25 31.54 -34.25 -24.45
C ALA A 25 31.17 -32.76 -24.63
N THR A 26 32.10 -31.94 -25.12
CA THR A 26 31.83 -30.52 -25.40
C THR A 26 30.86 -30.37 -26.56
N GLU A 27 30.96 -31.17 -27.63
CA GLU A 27 29.98 -31.17 -28.73
C GLU A 27 28.60 -31.64 -28.26
N GLU A 28 28.50 -32.64 -27.37
CA GLU A 28 27.20 -33.02 -26.80
C GLU A 28 26.62 -31.93 -25.89
N ILE A 29 27.45 -31.22 -25.13
CA ILE A 29 27.03 -30.14 -24.22
C ILE A 29 26.76 -28.81 -24.96
N THR A 30 27.50 -28.52 -26.04
CA THR A 30 27.31 -27.35 -26.92
C THR A 30 26.39 -27.63 -28.10
N GLY A 31 25.95 -28.88 -28.27
CA GLY A 31 25.04 -29.33 -29.31
C GLY A 31 23.60 -28.85 -29.16
N LEU A 32 23.28 -28.12 -28.08
CA LEU A 32 22.10 -27.27 -28.07
C LEU A 32 22.37 -26.12 -29.03
N ALA A 33 21.75 -26.21 -30.20
CA ALA A 33 21.85 -25.17 -31.20
C ALA A 33 21.50 -23.80 -30.57
N PRO A 34 22.26 -22.72 -30.88
CA PRO A 34 22.10 -21.42 -30.21
C PRO A 34 20.68 -20.86 -30.23
N ASP A 35 19.90 -21.23 -31.25
CA ASP A 35 18.47 -20.95 -31.39
C ASP A 35 17.63 -21.60 -30.30
N ILE A 36 17.91 -22.85 -29.89
CA ILE A 36 17.21 -23.54 -28.79
C ILE A 36 17.48 -22.82 -27.46
N LYS A 37 18.74 -22.47 -27.20
CA LYS A 37 19.10 -21.71 -25.98
C LYS A 37 18.45 -20.33 -25.96
N GLY A 38 18.44 -19.66 -27.10
CA GLY A 38 17.75 -18.37 -27.26
C GLY A 38 16.25 -18.49 -27.04
N GLN A 39 15.62 -19.54 -27.59
CA GLN A 39 14.20 -19.80 -27.42
C GLN A 39 13.85 -20.03 -25.95
N TRP A 40 14.60 -20.84 -25.21
CA TRP A 40 14.35 -21.07 -23.78
C TRP A 40 14.46 -19.78 -22.94
N GLN A 41 15.40 -18.90 -23.27
CA GLN A 41 15.52 -17.61 -22.59
C GLN A 41 14.31 -16.70 -22.90
N VAL A 42 13.88 -16.68 -24.16
CA VAL A 42 12.69 -15.91 -24.57
C VAL A 42 11.43 -16.45 -23.91
N ASP A 43 11.26 -17.77 -23.88
CA ASP A 43 10.12 -18.44 -23.24
C ASP A 43 10.11 -18.17 -21.74
N PHE A 44 11.25 -18.29 -21.06
CA PHE A 44 11.36 -17.93 -19.65
C PHE A 44 10.97 -16.46 -19.39
N LEU A 45 11.44 -15.53 -20.23
CA LEU A 45 11.11 -14.11 -20.07
C LEU A 45 9.62 -13.84 -20.29
N LYS A 46 9.00 -14.47 -21.29
CA LYS A 46 7.60 -14.23 -21.67
C LYS A 46 6.62 -14.98 -20.77
N ASP A 47 6.87 -16.25 -20.52
CA ASP A 47 5.88 -17.16 -19.94
C ASP A 47 6.06 -17.33 -18.43
N ASN A 48 7.24 -17.00 -17.90
CA ASN A 48 7.49 -17.07 -16.45
C ASN A 48 7.65 -15.68 -15.83
N PHE A 49 8.66 -14.91 -16.26
CA PHE A 49 8.99 -13.64 -15.63
C PHE A 49 7.91 -12.57 -15.88
N LEU A 50 7.51 -12.37 -17.14
CA LEU A 50 6.51 -11.37 -17.50
C LEU A 50 5.13 -11.69 -16.90
N GLU A 51 4.74 -12.97 -16.82
CA GLU A 51 3.49 -13.36 -16.17
C GLU A 51 3.52 -13.09 -14.66
N ALA A 52 4.66 -13.33 -13.98
CA ALA A 52 4.82 -12.96 -12.57
C ALA A 52 4.69 -11.44 -12.36
N GLU A 53 5.35 -10.64 -13.19
CA GLU A 53 5.26 -9.17 -13.14
C GLU A 53 3.83 -8.67 -13.38
N LYS A 54 3.09 -9.30 -14.30
CA LYS A 54 1.67 -8.98 -14.54
C LYS A 54 0.80 -9.30 -13.32
N GLU A 55 1.03 -10.45 -12.67
CA GLU A 55 0.30 -10.81 -11.46
C GLU A 55 0.60 -9.84 -10.32
N MET A 56 1.88 -9.53 -10.06
CA MET A 56 2.29 -8.56 -9.04
C MET A 56 1.73 -7.16 -9.32
N LEU A 57 1.79 -6.69 -10.57
CA LEU A 57 1.23 -5.40 -10.95
C LEU A 57 -0.29 -5.36 -10.75
N ARG A 58 -0.99 -6.46 -11.05
CA ARG A 58 -2.43 -6.58 -10.80
C ARG A 58 -2.73 -6.47 -9.30
N THR A 59 -1.96 -7.17 -8.46
CA THR A 59 -2.05 -7.06 -7.00
C THR A 59 -1.83 -5.61 -6.55
N ASP A 60 -0.77 -4.95 -7.02
CA ASP A 60 -0.46 -3.58 -6.67
C ASP A 60 -1.58 -2.60 -7.05
N VAL A 61 -2.18 -2.75 -8.23
CA VAL A 61 -3.31 -1.91 -8.67
C VAL A 61 -4.52 -2.14 -7.77
N ILE A 62 -4.84 -3.40 -7.44
CA ILE A 62 -5.95 -3.73 -6.55
C ILE A 62 -5.73 -3.15 -5.15
N VAL A 63 -4.55 -3.38 -4.56
CA VAL A 63 -4.19 -2.87 -3.23
C VAL A 63 -4.24 -1.35 -3.20
N ARG A 64 -3.69 -0.68 -4.22
CA ARG A 64 -3.74 0.79 -4.32
C ARG A 64 -5.16 1.30 -4.34
N ASN A 65 -6.04 0.69 -5.13
CA ASN A 65 -7.44 1.11 -5.21
C ASN A 65 -8.18 0.89 -3.89
N ILE A 66 -8.00 -0.27 -3.25
CA ILE A 66 -8.56 -0.55 -1.91
C ILE A 66 -8.05 0.46 -0.88
N GLY A 67 -6.73 0.71 -0.83
CA GLY A 67 -6.14 1.65 0.13
C GLY A 67 -6.73 3.06 -0.02
N ARG A 68 -6.99 3.50 -1.25
CA ARG A 68 -7.63 4.78 -1.54
C ARG A 68 -9.11 4.81 -1.17
N GLU A 69 -9.86 3.75 -1.47
CA GLU A 69 -11.25 3.60 -1.06
C GLU A 69 -11.38 3.64 0.47
N VAL A 70 -10.51 2.94 1.19
CA VAL A 70 -10.45 2.95 2.66
C VAL A 70 -10.10 4.35 3.19
N ALA A 71 -9.15 5.04 2.58
CA ALA A 71 -8.79 6.41 2.97
C ALA A 71 -9.97 7.38 2.81
N LEU A 72 -10.68 7.32 1.69
CA LEU A 72 -11.86 8.15 1.43
C LEU A 72 -13.01 7.82 2.39
N ASP A 73 -13.31 6.53 2.58
CA ASP A 73 -14.38 6.08 3.49
C ASP A 73 -14.13 6.52 4.93
N LEU A 74 -12.87 6.41 5.39
CA LEU A 74 -12.48 6.89 6.71
C LEU A 74 -12.56 8.42 6.78
N ALA A 75 -12.09 9.16 5.78
CA ALA A 75 -12.15 10.63 5.79
C ALA A 75 -13.60 11.14 5.88
N GLU A 76 -14.52 10.57 5.09
CA GLU A 76 -15.95 10.90 5.12
C GLU A 76 -16.63 10.54 6.44
N LYS A 77 -16.05 9.60 7.20
CA LYS A 77 -16.55 9.14 8.50
C LYS A 77 -15.65 9.58 9.66
N GLY A 78 -14.88 10.66 9.52
CA GLY A 78 -14.08 11.20 10.62
C GLY A 78 -13.11 10.17 11.24
N GLY A 79 -12.58 9.26 10.42
CA GLY A 79 -11.54 8.30 10.78
C GLY A 79 -11.99 7.11 11.63
N LEU A 80 -13.29 6.88 11.86
CA LEU A 80 -13.77 5.74 12.65
C LEU A 80 -14.88 4.96 11.91
N LYS A 81 -14.92 3.64 12.14
CA LYS A 81 -16.02 2.76 11.68
C LYS A 81 -17.11 2.58 12.73
N THR A 82 -16.72 2.52 14.02
CA THR A 82 -17.61 2.35 15.18
C THR A 82 -17.50 3.56 16.11
N PHE A 83 -18.62 3.97 16.69
CA PHE A 83 -18.75 5.30 17.31
C PHE A 83 -19.21 5.20 18.75
N SER A 84 -18.33 5.55 19.69
CA SER A 84 -18.68 5.72 21.11
C SER A 84 -19.32 7.08 21.40
N CYS A 85 -18.93 8.15 20.69
CA CYS A 85 -19.45 9.51 20.90
C CYS A 85 -20.75 9.83 20.12
N GLY A 86 -21.24 8.91 19.29
CA GLY A 86 -22.43 9.13 18.44
C GLY A 86 -22.16 9.94 17.18
N LYS A 87 -23.24 10.42 16.53
CA LYS A 87 -23.20 11.12 15.24
C LYS A 87 -24.09 12.35 15.23
N LEU A 88 -23.73 13.32 14.39
CA LEU A 88 -24.56 14.46 14.02
C LEU A 88 -24.71 14.48 12.50
N LYS A 89 -25.95 14.32 12.00
CA LYS A 89 -26.26 14.29 10.55
C LYS A 89 -25.38 13.31 9.75
N GLY A 90 -25.07 12.15 10.34
CA GLY A 90 -24.23 11.11 9.72
C GLY A 90 -22.73 11.28 9.92
N VAL A 91 -22.27 12.46 10.38
CA VAL A 91 -20.86 12.76 10.68
C VAL A 91 -20.55 12.42 12.13
N ASN A 92 -19.35 11.91 12.39
CA ASN A 92 -18.99 11.38 13.70
C ASN A 92 -18.40 12.44 14.62
N TYR A 93 -18.80 12.36 15.88
CA TYR A 93 -18.19 13.15 16.93
C TYR A 93 -16.79 12.60 17.25
N TRP A 94 -15.80 13.48 17.25
CA TRP A 94 -14.47 13.14 17.78
C TRP A 94 -14.40 13.24 19.29
N ASN A 95 -15.19 14.13 19.89
CA ASN A 95 -15.37 14.26 21.32
C ASN A 95 -16.84 14.51 21.69
N LYS A 96 -17.20 14.21 22.95
CA LYS A 96 -18.51 14.51 23.53
C LYS A 96 -18.30 15.08 24.94
N GLY A 97 -18.53 16.37 25.10
CA GLY A 97 -18.05 17.14 26.24
C GLY A 97 -16.54 16.93 26.44
N LYS A 98 -16.15 16.51 27.65
CA LYS A 98 -14.74 16.27 28.03
C LYS A 98 -14.16 14.92 27.56
N THR A 99 -14.97 14.04 27.00
CA THR A 99 -14.53 12.70 26.60
C THR A 99 -14.12 12.68 25.13
N TRP A 100 -12.89 12.24 24.85
CA TRP A 100 -12.39 12.01 23.50
C TRP A 100 -12.67 10.59 23.06
N CYS A 101 -13.26 10.44 21.86
CA CYS A 101 -13.60 9.16 21.26
C CYS A 101 -12.74 8.83 20.03
N PHE A 102 -12.23 9.85 19.35
CA PHE A 102 -11.26 9.68 18.28
C PHE A 102 -9.84 9.55 18.85
N THR A 103 -9.04 8.65 18.28
CA THR A 103 -7.59 8.59 18.50
C THR A 103 -6.90 8.14 17.22
N ASN A 104 -5.75 8.72 16.87
CA ASN A 104 -4.93 8.26 15.75
C ASN A 104 -4.49 6.79 15.90
N GLU A 105 -4.31 6.31 17.14
CA GLU A 105 -4.01 4.90 17.40
C GLU A 105 -5.16 3.95 16.99
N ALA A 106 -6.42 4.41 17.02
CA ALA A 106 -7.54 3.65 16.47
C ALA A 106 -7.42 3.51 14.95
N VAL A 107 -7.03 4.57 14.24
CA VAL A 107 -6.81 4.54 12.78
C VAL A 107 -5.69 3.55 12.43
N LYS A 108 -4.55 3.61 13.15
CA LYS A 108 -3.40 2.69 12.93
C LYS A 108 -3.77 1.22 13.02
N LYS A 109 -4.71 0.87 13.91
CA LYS A 109 -5.20 -0.51 14.08
C LYS A 109 -6.27 -0.87 13.06
N MET A 110 -7.16 0.07 12.75
CA MET A 110 -8.33 -0.16 11.91
C MET A 110 -7.99 -0.26 10.41
N VAL A 111 -7.05 0.56 9.92
CA VAL A 111 -6.68 0.58 8.49
C VAL A 111 -6.18 -0.78 7.99
N PRO A 112 -5.21 -1.44 8.65
CA PRO A 112 -4.80 -2.80 8.25
C PRO A 112 -5.95 -3.81 8.20
N GLU A 113 -6.87 -3.75 9.18
CA GLU A 113 -8.01 -4.65 9.24
C GLU A 113 -8.98 -4.40 8.07
N LEU A 114 -9.29 -3.13 7.77
CA LEU A 114 -10.15 -2.76 6.65
C LEU A 114 -9.56 -3.18 5.31
N VAL A 115 -8.27 -2.89 5.09
CA VAL A 115 -7.57 -3.27 3.87
C VAL A 115 -7.53 -4.80 3.72
N SER A 116 -7.20 -5.53 4.79
CA SER A 116 -7.20 -7.00 4.79
C SER A 116 -8.57 -7.56 4.40
N ASN A 117 -9.64 -7.05 5.02
CA ASN A 117 -11.00 -7.49 4.74
C ASN A 117 -11.42 -7.25 3.29
N GLU A 118 -11.07 -6.10 2.70
CA GLU A 118 -11.39 -5.83 1.30
C GLU A 118 -10.50 -6.62 0.32
N LEU A 119 -9.22 -6.84 0.67
CA LEU A 119 -8.32 -7.68 -0.12
C LEU A 119 -8.82 -9.11 -0.21
N ASN A 120 -9.22 -9.71 0.93
CA ASN A 120 -9.74 -11.07 0.98
C ASN A 120 -11.04 -11.26 0.17
N LYS A 121 -11.78 -10.18 -0.12
CA LYS A 121 -12.95 -10.21 -1.01
C LYS A 121 -12.57 -10.17 -2.49
N LYS A 122 -11.52 -9.43 -2.87
CA LYS A 122 -11.11 -9.24 -4.27
C LYS A 122 -10.06 -10.26 -4.74
N ILE A 123 -9.27 -10.79 -3.83
CA ILE A 123 -8.19 -11.75 -4.08
C ILE A 123 -8.43 -12.95 -3.16
N THR A 124 -9.32 -13.87 -3.58
CA THR A 124 -9.78 -14.98 -2.74
C THR A 124 -8.75 -16.10 -2.58
N GLU A 125 -7.77 -16.16 -3.47
CA GLU A 125 -6.73 -17.20 -3.49
C GLU A 125 -5.58 -16.91 -2.52
N HIS A 126 -5.53 -15.69 -1.94
CA HIS A 126 -4.38 -15.20 -1.20
C HIS A 126 -4.79 -14.56 0.12
N GLN A 127 -3.98 -14.82 1.16
CA GLN A 127 -4.07 -14.09 2.41
C GLN A 127 -2.80 -13.28 2.60
N PHE A 128 -2.95 -11.96 2.64
CA PHE A 128 -1.86 -11.05 2.96
C PHE A 128 -1.75 -10.90 4.47
N THR A 129 -0.53 -10.91 4.98
CA THR A 129 -0.24 -10.76 6.41
C THR A 129 0.58 -9.50 6.67
N ASN A 130 0.66 -9.06 7.92
CA ASN A 130 1.46 -7.90 8.32
C ASN A 130 1.15 -6.64 7.50
N ILE A 131 -0.13 -6.41 7.19
CA ILE A 131 -0.56 -5.20 6.49
C ILE A 131 -0.29 -4.02 7.41
N SER A 132 0.39 -3.01 6.89
CA SER A 132 0.74 -1.80 7.64
C SER A 132 0.94 -0.63 6.67
N PHE A 133 0.97 0.59 7.21
CA PHE A 133 1.28 1.78 6.44
C PHE A 133 2.42 2.57 7.11
N ASN A 134 3.19 3.28 6.27
CA ASN A 134 4.23 4.20 6.70
C ASN A 134 4.32 5.33 5.68
N GLY A 135 4.09 6.57 6.11
CA GLY A 135 3.95 7.71 5.21
C GLY A 135 2.87 7.43 4.15
N PRO A 136 3.17 7.60 2.85
CA PRO A 136 2.19 7.37 1.79
C PRO A 136 2.13 5.90 1.31
N TYR A 137 2.90 5.00 1.91
CA TYR A 137 3.01 3.61 1.46
C TYR A 137 2.14 2.68 2.30
N LEU A 138 1.43 1.79 1.61
CA LEU A 138 0.73 0.65 2.18
C LEU A 138 1.50 -0.62 1.81
N THR A 139 1.83 -1.43 2.81
CA THR A 139 2.68 -2.62 2.67
C THR A 139 1.97 -3.84 3.21
N GLY A 140 2.32 -5.02 2.69
CA GLY A 140 1.81 -6.29 3.16
C GLY A 140 2.69 -7.44 2.68
N LYS A 141 2.80 -8.47 3.51
CA LYS A 141 3.55 -9.69 3.17
C LYS A 141 2.64 -10.69 2.48
N GLY A 142 3.01 -11.05 1.26
CA GLY A 142 2.39 -12.11 0.49
C GLY A 142 3.00 -13.46 0.80
N ILE A 143 2.75 -14.42 -0.09
CA ILE A 143 3.37 -15.74 -0.07
C ILE A 143 4.30 -15.90 -1.27
N LYS A 144 5.24 -16.84 -1.18
CA LYS A 144 6.06 -17.22 -2.32
C LYS A 144 5.21 -18.00 -3.33
N LYS A 145 5.10 -17.48 -4.54
CA LYS A 145 4.35 -18.10 -5.65
C LYS A 145 5.31 -18.74 -6.65
N THR A 146 4.75 -19.63 -7.47
CA THR A 146 5.50 -20.35 -8.51
C THR A 146 4.73 -20.30 -9.81
N ILE A 147 5.40 -19.91 -10.89
CA ILE A 147 4.92 -20.11 -12.26
C ILE A 147 5.73 -21.25 -12.86
N ALA A 148 5.04 -22.34 -13.19
CA ALA A 148 5.63 -23.52 -13.79
C ALA A 148 5.17 -23.64 -15.24
N THR A 149 6.13 -23.68 -16.15
CA THR A 149 5.96 -24.05 -17.56
C THR A 149 6.53 -25.44 -17.78
N GLU A 150 6.41 -25.99 -18.99
CA GLU A 150 6.97 -27.31 -19.31
C GLU A 150 8.49 -27.36 -19.09
N ASN A 151 9.17 -26.23 -19.34
CA ASN A 151 10.63 -26.15 -19.38
C ASN A 151 11.25 -25.42 -18.18
N ALA A 152 10.47 -24.69 -17.38
CA ALA A 152 11.00 -23.87 -16.29
C ALA A 152 10.03 -23.70 -15.11
N LYS A 153 10.61 -23.43 -13.94
CA LYS A 153 9.87 -22.96 -12.75
C LYS A 153 10.48 -21.64 -12.30
N TYR A 154 9.63 -20.64 -12.12
CA TYR A 154 10.01 -19.34 -11.60
C TYR A 154 9.29 -19.09 -10.28
N PHE A 155 10.02 -18.63 -9.29
CA PHE A 155 9.46 -18.32 -7.96
C PHE A 155 9.58 -16.84 -7.69
N TYR A 156 8.52 -16.24 -7.17
CA TYR A 156 8.50 -14.82 -6.81
C TYR A 156 7.76 -14.60 -5.49
N ASP A 157 7.98 -13.46 -4.87
CA ASP A 157 7.31 -13.03 -3.64
C ASP A 157 6.18 -12.07 -4.02
N ASP A 158 4.93 -12.43 -3.67
CA ASP A 158 3.74 -11.62 -3.97
C ASP A 158 3.48 -10.55 -2.89
N SER A 159 4.50 -10.17 -2.12
CA SER A 159 4.43 -9.03 -1.20
C SER A 159 4.27 -7.71 -1.96
N PHE A 160 3.54 -6.77 -1.37
CA PHE A 160 3.28 -5.47 -2.00
C PHE A 160 3.81 -4.30 -1.15
N ALA A 161 4.15 -3.22 -1.85
CA ALA A 161 4.50 -1.93 -1.26
C ALA A 161 4.01 -0.80 -2.19
N VAL A 162 2.76 -0.38 -2.02
CA VAL A 162 2.12 0.56 -2.93
C VAL A 162 2.07 1.97 -2.37
N ASN A 163 2.45 2.94 -3.18
CA ASN A 163 2.25 4.36 -2.86
C ASN A 163 0.79 4.74 -3.14
N LEU A 164 0.09 5.21 -2.11
CA LEU A 164 -1.30 5.65 -2.20
C LEU A 164 -1.43 7.11 -2.70
N GLY A 165 -0.38 7.91 -2.54
CA GLY A 165 -0.41 9.37 -2.68
C GLY A 165 -1.04 10.10 -1.48
N TYR A 166 -1.27 9.38 -0.38
CA TYR A 166 -1.94 9.84 0.83
C TYR A 166 -1.36 9.12 2.04
N SER A 167 -1.21 9.83 3.16
CA SER A 167 -0.71 9.24 4.41
C SER A 167 -1.77 9.23 5.49
N PHE A 168 -2.07 8.04 6.03
CA PHE A 168 -2.92 7.91 7.21
C PHE A 168 -2.30 8.53 8.47
N GLU A 169 -1.03 8.90 8.45
CA GLU A 169 -0.38 9.59 9.58
C GLU A 169 -0.89 11.01 9.77
N GLU A 170 -1.54 11.61 8.77
CA GLU A 170 -2.09 12.97 8.88
C GLU A 170 -3.22 13.07 9.91
N TYR A 171 -3.86 11.96 10.28
CA TYR A 171 -4.80 11.90 11.41
C TYR A 171 -4.18 12.33 12.73
N ALA A 172 -2.88 12.13 12.95
CA ALA A 172 -2.19 12.61 14.14
C ALA A 172 -2.20 14.13 14.22
N GLN A 173 -1.96 14.82 13.10
CA GLN A 173 -2.00 16.28 13.05
C GLN A 173 -3.44 16.79 13.23
N LEU A 174 -4.41 16.16 12.57
CA LEU A 174 -5.81 16.53 12.69
C LEU A 174 -6.32 16.38 14.13
N GLU A 175 -5.91 15.31 14.83
CA GLU A 175 -6.22 15.11 16.25
C GLU A 175 -5.68 16.26 17.10
N LEU A 176 -4.41 16.64 16.92
CA LEU A 176 -3.80 17.76 17.64
C LEU A 176 -4.51 19.09 17.36
N ASP A 177 -4.87 19.35 16.11
CA ASP A 177 -5.61 20.56 15.72
C ASP A 177 -7.00 20.60 16.37
N ALA A 178 -7.70 19.46 16.39
CA ALA A 178 -9.01 19.33 17.02
C ALA A 178 -8.94 19.59 18.52
N HIS A 179 -7.96 18.98 19.20
CA HIS A 179 -7.71 19.23 20.63
C HIS A 179 -7.48 20.71 20.90
N LYS A 180 -6.60 21.34 20.13
CA LYS A 180 -6.30 22.77 20.26
C LYS A 180 -7.55 23.66 20.08
N LEU A 181 -8.41 23.33 19.11
CA LEU A 181 -9.67 24.06 18.90
C LEU A 181 -10.59 23.95 20.10
N VAL A 182 -10.83 22.73 20.58
CA VAL A 182 -11.69 22.49 21.75
C VAL A 182 -11.12 23.15 22.99
N ASP A 183 -9.84 22.94 23.30
CA ASP A 183 -9.22 23.45 24.52
C ASP A 183 -9.21 24.98 24.61
N LEU A 184 -9.02 25.68 23.48
CA LEU A 184 -8.98 27.14 23.44
C LEU A 184 -10.36 27.80 23.35
N CYS A 185 -11.34 27.12 22.75
CA CYS A 185 -12.66 27.69 22.50
C CYS A 185 -13.80 27.11 23.34
N ASN A 186 -13.55 26.08 24.15
CA ASN A 186 -14.55 25.58 25.10
C ASN A 186 -14.93 26.68 26.10
N ASN A 187 -16.23 26.78 26.41
CA ASN A 187 -16.82 27.76 27.34
C ASN A 187 -16.66 29.24 26.94
N GLN A 188 -16.31 29.54 25.68
CA GLN A 188 -16.29 30.92 25.19
C GLN A 188 -17.72 31.40 24.90
N GLU A 189 -18.08 32.59 25.38
CA GLU A 189 -19.40 33.20 25.16
C GLU A 189 -19.70 33.37 23.66
N GLU A 190 -18.71 33.83 22.89
CA GLU A 190 -18.79 33.93 21.43
C GLU A 190 -17.97 32.81 20.75
N LEU A 191 -18.48 31.58 20.80
CA LEU A 191 -17.79 30.40 20.24
C LEU A 191 -17.33 30.60 18.79
N LYS A 192 -18.19 31.14 17.90
CA LYS A 192 -17.84 31.39 16.49
C LYS A 192 -16.65 32.35 16.36
N SER A 193 -16.66 33.44 17.13
CA SER A 193 -15.60 34.45 17.13
C SER A 193 -14.26 33.84 17.58
N CYS A 194 -14.29 32.98 18.60
CA CYS A 194 -13.11 32.23 19.03
C CYS A 194 -12.60 31.30 17.92
N LEU A 195 -13.49 30.48 17.34
CA LEU A 195 -13.14 29.51 16.30
C LEU A 195 -12.58 30.19 15.04
N ASP A 196 -13.16 31.31 14.61
CA ASP A 196 -12.67 32.08 13.46
C ASP A 196 -11.24 32.59 13.64
N ARG A 197 -10.82 32.85 14.89
CA ARG A 197 -9.46 33.27 15.24
C ARG A 197 -8.47 32.12 15.33
N ILE A 198 -8.91 30.94 15.77
CA ILE A 198 -8.03 29.80 16.10
C ILE A 198 -7.95 28.77 14.96
N LYS A 199 -9.03 28.58 14.20
CA LYS A 199 -9.10 27.55 13.15
C LYS A 199 -8.09 27.84 12.04
N LEU A 200 -7.52 26.76 11.51
CA LEU A 200 -6.61 26.82 10.39
C LEU A 200 -7.39 27.00 9.08
N SER A 201 -6.74 27.52 8.04
CA SER A 201 -7.40 27.85 6.77
C SER A 201 -8.01 26.65 6.05
N TYR A 202 -7.48 25.44 6.30
CA TYR A 202 -7.99 24.19 5.75
C TYR A 202 -9.15 23.59 6.56
N TRP A 203 -9.54 24.21 7.67
CA TRP A 203 -10.74 23.87 8.45
C TRP A 203 -11.91 24.78 8.07
N LYS A 204 -12.95 24.20 7.48
CA LYS A 204 -14.17 24.89 7.07
C LYS A 204 -15.35 24.41 7.92
N TYR A 205 -16.28 25.30 8.25
CA TYR A 205 -17.52 24.90 8.92
C TYR A 205 -18.46 24.16 7.97
N GLY A 206 -19.02 23.05 8.43
CA GLY A 206 -20.02 22.27 7.69
C GLY A 206 -19.45 21.56 6.46
N SER A 207 -19.41 22.26 5.32
CA SER A 207 -19.01 21.70 4.01
C SER A 207 -17.69 22.29 3.52
N CYS A 208 -16.97 21.52 2.70
CA CYS A 208 -15.73 22.00 2.07
C CYS A 208 -15.99 22.97 0.90
N ASP A 209 -17.17 22.92 0.28
CA ASP A 209 -17.52 23.76 -0.88
C ASP A 209 -18.12 25.11 -0.44
N LYS A 210 -18.88 25.09 0.66
CA LYS A 210 -19.54 26.26 1.22
C LYS A 210 -19.40 26.24 2.73
N GLU A 211 -18.63 27.19 3.24
CA GLU A 211 -18.45 27.37 4.67
C GLU A 211 -19.69 28.03 5.29
N GLU A 212 -20.34 27.31 6.21
CA GLU A 212 -21.51 27.79 6.92
C GLU A 212 -21.43 27.38 8.38
N PHE A 213 -21.29 28.36 9.27
CA PHE A 213 -21.28 28.11 10.71
C PHE A 213 -22.67 27.68 11.17
N THR A 214 -22.79 26.45 11.61
CA THR A 214 -24.04 25.92 12.16
C THR A 214 -23.79 25.27 13.52
N LEU A 215 -24.46 25.78 14.55
CA LEU A 215 -24.56 25.12 15.85
C LEU A 215 -25.69 24.11 15.77
N SER A 216 -25.38 22.82 15.93
CA SER A 216 -26.39 21.76 15.96
C SER A 216 -26.29 20.99 17.28
N GLY A 217 -27.05 21.47 18.28
CA GLY A 217 -26.86 21.04 19.67
C GLY A 217 -25.57 21.63 20.23
N THR A 218 -24.73 20.80 20.85
CA THR A 218 -23.41 21.20 21.39
C THR A 218 -22.27 21.02 20.38
N GLY A 219 -22.56 20.46 19.21
CA GLY A 219 -21.57 20.12 18.19
C GLY A 219 -21.48 21.16 17.06
N VAL A 220 -20.25 21.41 16.62
CA VAL A 220 -19.94 22.15 15.38
C VAL A 220 -19.37 21.18 14.35
N PRO A 221 -20.04 21.00 13.20
CA PRO A 221 -19.53 20.17 12.11
C PRO A 221 -18.39 20.91 11.37
N PHE A 222 -17.37 20.17 11.00
CA PHE A 222 -16.24 20.64 10.21
C PHE A 222 -16.01 19.77 8.97
N CYS A 223 -15.69 20.43 7.87
CA CYS A 223 -15.03 19.83 6.74
C CYS A 223 -13.57 20.28 6.72
N VAL A 224 -12.65 19.34 6.86
CA VAL A 224 -11.21 19.63 6.90
C VAL A 224 -10.59 19.14 5.59
N VAL A 225 -9.97 20.05 4.86
CA VAL A 225 -9.24 19.72 3.64
C VAL A 225 -7.88 19.13 4.02
N SER A 226 -7.46 18.03 3.39
CA SER A 226 -6.21 17.35 3.71
C SER A 226 -5.01 18.33 3.72
N PRO A 227 -4.29 18.46 4.85
CA PRO A 227 -3.17 19.39 4.97
C PRO A 227 -1.96 18.95 4.14
N GLY A 228 -1.84 17.65 3.83
CA GLY A 228 -0.82 17.12 2.93
C GLY A 228 -1.12 17.39 1.44
N LEU A 229 -2.24 18.06 1.13
CA LEU A 229 -2.74 18.27 -0.24
C LEU A 229 -2.82 16.96 -1.02
N ALA A 230 -3.18 15.88 -0.33
CA ALA A 230 -3.24 14.55 -0.92
C ALA A 230 -4.42 14.44 -1.90
N TYR A 231 -4.10 14.23 -3.17
CA TYR A 231 -5.06 13.91 -4.22
C TYR A 231 -5.15 12.40 -4.38
N LEU A 232 -6.31 11.84 -4.06
CA LEU A 232 -6.62 10.44 -4.28
C LEU A 232 -7.29 10.26 -5.65
N GLY A 233 -6.67 9.45 -6.52
CA GLY A 233 -7.19 9.18 -7.87
C GLY A 233 -6.09 8.99 -8.92
N GLN A 234 -6.45 8.77 -10.18
CA GLN A 234 -5.54 8.83 -11.32
C GLN A 234 -6.13 9.73 -12.40
N GLY A 235 -5.28 10.53 -13.06
CA GLY A 235 -5.71 11.41 -14.15
C GLY A 235 -6.72 12.46 -13.70
N GLN A 236 -7.84 12.56 -14.43
CA GLN A 236 -8.89 13.57 -14.18
C GLN A 236 -9.74 13.29 -12.94
N ASP A 237 -9.64 12.10 -12.34
CA ASP A 237 -10.41 11.69 -11.14
C ASP A 237 -9.69 11.96 -9.81
N GLN A 238 -8.68 12.83 -9.81
CA GLN A 238 -8.00 13.25 -8.59
C GLN A 238 -8.97 14.02 -7.67
N LYS A 239 -9.38 13.38 -6.59
CA LYS A 239 -10.20 13.99 -5.53
C LYS A 239 -9.31 14.40 -4.37
N MET A 240 -9.47 15.63 -3.92
CA MET A 240 -8.85 16.09 -2.69
C MET A 240 -9.49 15.35 -1.51
N THR A 241 -8.66 14.84 -0.60
CA THR A 241 -9.17 14.15 0.59
C THR A 241 -9.77 15.17 1.55
N ASN A 242 -11.05 15.02 1.87
CA ASN A 242 -11.80 15.90 2.75
C ASN A 242 -12.33 15.10 3.94
N TYR A 243 -12.00 15.53 5.15
CA TYR A 243 -12.45 14.94 6.40
C TYR A 243 -13.75 15.55 6.86
N GLN A 244 -14.67 14.73 7.31
CA GLN A 244 -15.91 15.15 7.94
C GLN A 244 -15.87 14.74 9.41
N LEU A 245 -15.93 15.72 10.31
CA LEU A 245 -15.92 15.48 11.76
C LEU A 245 -16.78 16.49 12.50
N VAL A 246 -17.16 16.15 13.73
CA VAL A 246 -17.90 17.05 14.62
C VAL A 246 -17.15 17.18 15.93
N LEU A 247 -16.99 18.42 16.39
CA LEU A 247 -16.39 18.74 17.68
C LEU A 247 -17.44 19.31 18.62
N ASP A 248 -17.42 18.83 19.86
CA ASP A 248 -18.27 19.31 20.95
C ASP A 248 -17.51 20.35 21.80
N PHE A 249 -18.12 21.51 22.06
CA PHE A 249 -17.50 22.63 22.81
C PHE A 249 -18.23 22.93 24.13
N SER A 250 -18.91 21.94 24.70
CA SER A 250 -19.56 22.02 26.02
C SER A 250 -18.73 21.49 27.19
#